data_AF-A0A2E6N5H4-F1
#
_entry.id   AF-A0A2E6N5H4-F1
#
_cell.length_a   1.000
_cell.length_b   1.000
_cell.length_c   1.000
_cell.angle_alpha   90.00
_cell.angle_beta   90.00
_cell.angle_gamma   90.00
#
_symmetry.space_group_name_H-M   'P 1'
#
loop_
_entity.id
_entity.type
_entity.pdbx_description
1 polymer ?
#
loop_
_entity_poly.entity_id
_entity_poly.type
_entity_poly.pdbx_seq_one_letter_code
_entity_poly.pdbx_strand_id
1 'polypeptide(L)'
;MTKSDIVDIISSSVGLTKVETEAVVNGFMETVIDAMKKGEHIELRGFGSFKVVKRAQRVARNPKTNEEVIVPEQYAPVLKISKDFKQSVNETLSL
;
A
#
# COMPACT_ATOMS: atom_id res chain seq x y z
N MET A 1 8.48 -11.43 4.30
CA MET A 1 9.38 -10.66 3.42
C MET A 1 9.50 -9.25 3.96
N THR A 2 10.72 -8.79 4.23
CA THR A 2 11.09 -7.45 4.70
C THR A 2 11.53 -6.54 3.55
N LYS A 3 11.76 -5.24 3.80
CA LYS A 3 12.34 -4.32 2.79
C LYS A 3 13.72 -4.81 2.32
N SER A 4 14.55 -5.31 3.24
CA SER A 4 15.86 -5.85 2.91
C SER A 4 15.76 -7.07 2.00
N ASP A 5 14.81 -7.97 2.28
CA ASP A 5 14.56 -9.14 1.43
C ASP A 5 14.16 -8.71 0.01
N ILE A 6 13.31 -7.68 -0.12
CA ILE A 6 12.89 -7.13 -1.42
C ILE A 6 14.09 -6.56 -2.18
N VAL A 7 14.95 -5.77 -1.53
CA VAL A 7 16.16 -5.20 -2.14
C VAL A 7 17.10 -6.31 -2.63
N ASP A 8 17.28 -7.36 -1.82
CA ASP A 8 18.15 -8.49 -2.16
C ASP A 8 17.62 -9.29 -3.37
N ILE A 9 16.31 -9.56 -3.41
CA ILE A 9 15.67 -10.26 -4.53
C ILE A 9 15.72 -9.41 -5.80
N ILE A 10 15.38 -8.12 -5.71
CA ILE A 10 15.36 -7.23 -6.88
C ILE A 10 16.77 -7.06 -7.44
N SER A 11 17.76 -6.70 -6.61
CA SER A 11 19.15 -6.48 -7.04
C SER A 11 19.72 -7.68 -7.79
N SER A 12 19.46 -8.88 -7.28
CA SER A 12 19.87 -10.14 -7.92
C SER A 12 19.22 -10.38 -9.28
N SER A 13 17.99 -9.89 -9.48
CA SER A 13 17.22 -10.11 -10.72
C SER A 13 17.48 -9.09 -11.83
N VAL A 14 17.83 -7.85 -11.46
CA VAL A 14 17.95 -6.71 -12.40
C VAL A 14 19.40 -6.27 -12.63
N GLY A 15 20.36 -6.87 -11.93
CA GLY A 15 21.79 -6.60 -12.10
C GLY A 15 22.26 -5.25 -11.53
N LEU A 16 21.44 -4.59 -10.71
CA LEU A 16 21.83 -3.41 -9.95
C LEU A 16 22.51 -3.82 -8.65
N THR A 17 23.37 -2.95 -8.11
CA THR A 17 23.91 -3.16 -6.76
C THR A 17 22.80 -3.07 -5.72
N LYS A 18 23.03 -3.66 -4.53
CA LYS A 18 22.10 -3.54 -3.40
C LYS A 18 21.87 -2.08 -3.00
N VAL A 19 22.91 -1.24 -3.07
CA VAL A 19 22.84 0.19 -2.73
C VAL A 19 21.95 0.95 -3.72
N GLU A 20 22.14 0.74 -5.03
CA GLU A 20 21.29 1.35 -6.05
C GLU A 20 19.84 0.87 -5.94
N THR A 21 19.65 -0.43 -5.69
CA THR A 21 18.32 -1.02 -5.53
C THR A 21 17.61 -0.47 -4.30
N GLU A 22 18.30 -0.32 -3.18
CA GLU A 22 17.75 0.32 -1.98
C GLU A 22 17.34 1.77 -2.26
N ALA A 23 18.17 2.53 -2.98
CA ALA A 23 17.83 3.90 -3.36
C ALA A 23 16.55 3.95 -4.21
N VAL A 24 16.40 3.04 -5.19
CA VAL A 24 15.19 2.94 -6.02
C VAL A 24 13.95 2.60 -5.19
N VAL A 25 14.04 1.60 -4.29
CA VAL A 25 12.92 1.19 -3.44
C VAL A 25 12.49 2.32 -2.50
N ASN A 26 13.45 3.03 -1.88
CA ASN A 26 13.16 4.18 -1.02
C ASN A 26 12.51 5.31 -1.83
N GLY A 27 13.08 5.65 -2.99
CA GLY A 27 12.53 6.70 -3.87
C GLY A 27 11.12 6.38 -4.36
N PHE A 28 10.82 5.12 -4.66
CA PHE A 28 9.46 4.68 -4.98
C PHE A 28 8.49 4.90 -3.82
N MET A 29 8.86 4.51 -2.59
CA MET A 29 8.03 4.71 -1.40
C MET A 29 7.75 6.20 -1.15
N GLU A 30 8.77 7.04 -1.22
CA GLU A 30 8.65 8.49 -1.06
C GLU A 30 7.75 9.11 -2.14
N THR A 31 7.95 8.74 -3.40
CA THR A 31 7.14 9.21 -4.53
C THR A 31 5.66 8.89 -4.34
N VAL A 32 5.35 7.66 -3.93
CA VAL A 32 3.95 7.24 -3.66
C VAL A 32 3.36 8.05 -2.51
N ILE A 33 4.10 8.23 -1.42
CA ILE A 33 3.66 9.01 -0.26
C ILE A 33 3.36 10.46 -0.66
N ASP A 34 4.26 11.11 -1.40
CA ASP A 34 4.12 12.51 -1.77
C ASP A 34 3.01 12.75 -2.79
N ALA A 35 2.81 11.85 -3.74
CA ALA A 35 1.65 11.88 -4.64
C ALA A 35 0.34 11.75 -3.83
N MET A 36 0.28 10.85 -2.85
CA MET A 36 -0.91 10.70 -2.00
C MET A 36 -1.17 11.92 -1.11
N LYS A 37 -0.15 12.58 -0.57
CA LYS A 37 -0.32 13.85 0.17
C LYS A 37 -1.00 14.93 -0.68
N LYS A 38 -0.78 14.92 -1.99
CA LYS A 38 -1.40 15.84 -2.96
C LYS A 38 -2.79 15.38 -3.42
N GLY A 39 -3.27 14.22 -2.94
CA GLY A 39 -4.55 13.65 -3.35
C GLY A 39 -4.52 12.99 -4.74
N GLU A 40 -3.33 12.74 -5.30
CA GLU A 40 -3.18 12.13 -6.62
C GLU A 40 -3.61 10.65 -6.60
N HIS A 41 -4.11 10.20 -7.76
CA HIS A 41 -4.41 8.78 -8.02
C HIS A 41 -3.23 8.16 -8.77
N ILE A 42 -2.67 7.08 -8.21
CA ILE A 42 -1.53 6.36 -8.81
C ILE A 42 -2.03 5.02 -9.32
N GLU A 43 -1.86 4.74 -10.60
CA GLU A 43 -2.19 3.46 -11.22
C GLU A 43 -0.93 2.68 -11.57
N LEU A 44 -0.80 1.47 -11.03
CA LEU A 44 0.25 0.51 -11.38
C LEU A 44 -0.42 -0.70 -12.05
N ARG A 45 -0.51 -0.67 -13.38
CA ARG A 45 -1.19 -1.70 -14.18
C ARG A 45 -0.68 -3.10 -13.81
N GLY A 46 -1.60 -4.04 -13.64
CA GLY A 46 -1.30 -5.41 -13.19
C GLY A 46 -1.14 -5.55 -11.67
N PHE A 47 -0.73 -4.51 -10.94
CA PHE A 47 -0.56 -4.57 -9.49
C PHE A 47 -1.78 -4.01 -8.74
N GLY A 48 -2.14 -2.77 -8.99
CA GLY A 48 -3.21 -2.09 -8.26
C GLY A 48 -3.18 -0.57 -8.42
N SER A 49 -3.93 0.13 -7.57
CA SER A 49 -3.92 1.59 -7.53
C SER A 49 -3.89 2.14 -6.11
N PHE A 50 -3.19 3.26 -5.93
CA PHE A 50 -3.17 4.01 -4.68
C PHE A 50 -4.06 5.24 -4.81
N LYS A 51 -4.93 5.45 -3.83
CA LYS A 51 -5.76 6.65 -3.76
C LYS A 51 -5.99 7.11 -2.33
N VAL A 52 -6.26 8.39 -2.16
CA VAL A 52 -6.77 8.92 -0.91
C VAL A 52 -8.30 8.92 -0.95
N VAL A 53 -8.93 8.44 0.14
CA VAL A 53 -10.38 8.51 0.31
C VAL A 53 -10.73 9.39 1.50
N LYS A 54 -11.71 10.27 1.34
CA LYS A 54 -12.33 10.99 2.45
C LYS A 54 -13.28 10.05 3.18
N ARG A 55 -13.08 9.86 4.47
CA ARG A 55 -13.98 9.10 5.36
C ARG A 55 -14.77 10.10 6.19
N ALA A 56 -16.09 10.05 6.09
CA ALA A 56 -16.98 10.88 6.90
C ALA A 56 -16.85 10.53 8.39
N GLN A 57 -17.20 11.51 9.23
CA GLN A 57 -17.39 11.30 10.66
C GLN A 57 -18.38 10.15 10.88
N ARG A 58 -18.11 9.29 11.86
CA ARG A 58 -19.01 8.20 12.26
C ARG A 58 -18.96 7.96 13.75
N VAL A 59 -20.01 7.35 14.29
CA VAL A 59 -20.01 6.82 15.65
C VAL A 59 -19.41 5.41 15.62
N ALA A 60 -18.46 5.15 16.50
CA ALA A 60 -17.91 3.81 16.77
C ALA A 60 -18.14 3.46 18.25
N ARG A 61 -17.89 2.21 18.63
CA ARG A 61 -17.94 1.78 20.04
C ARG A 61 -16.56 1.42 20.54
N ASN A 62 -16.24 1.82 21.76
CA ASN A 62 -15.04 1.35 22.43
C ASN A 62 -15.20 -0.15 22.73
N PRO A 63 -14.32 -1.03 22.21
CA PRO A 63 -14.47 -2.47 22.40
C PRO A 63 -14.31 -2.94 23.85
N LYS A 64 -13.73 -2.11 24.74
CA LYS A 64 -13.56 -2.42 26.16
C LYS A 64 -14.73 -1.96 27.03
N THR A 65 -15.29 -0.78 26.77
CA THR A 65 -16.34 -0.16 27.61
C THR A 65 -17.73 -0.18 26.97
N ASN A 66 -17.83 -0.51 25.68
CA ASN A 66 -19.04 -0.46 24.85
C ASN A 66 -19.64 0.95 24.66
N GLU A 67 -18.98 1.98 25.19
CA GLU A 67 -19.39 3.38 25.06
C GLU A 67 -19.22 3.87 23.62
N GLU A 68 -20.10 4.80 23.23
CA GLU A 68 -20.04 5.44 21.93
C GLU A 68 -18.93 6.49 21.88
N VAL A 69 -18.14 6.45 20.81
CA VAL A 69 -17.06 7.40 20.54
C VAL A 69 -17.22 7.97 19.15
N ILE A 70 -17.05 9.28 19.01
CA ILE A 70 -17.08 9.94 17.71
C ILE A 70 -15.71 9.76 17.03
N VAL A 71 -15.71 9.16 15.85
CA VAL A 71 -14.55 9.12 14.97
C VAL A 71 -14.67 10.30 14.00
N PRO A 72 -13.78 11.31 14.07
CA PRO A 72 -13.88 12.49 13.22
C PRO A 72 -13.69 12.14 11.74
N GLU A 73 -14.09 13.07 10.87
CA GLU A 73 -13.77 12.95 9.45
C GLU A 73 -12.25 12.92 9.24
N GLN A 74 -11.78 12.12 8.29
CA GLN A 74 -10.36 11.97 8.02
C GLN A 74 -10.11 11.46 6.60
N TYR A 75 -8.91 11.70 6.09
CA TYR A 75 -8.43 11.12 4.84
C TYR A 75 -7.65 9.83 5.13
N ALA A 76 -7.86 8.81 4.31
CA ALA A 76 -7.14 7.55 4.44
C ALA A 76 -6.50 7.13 3.10
N PRO A 77 -5.21 6.76 3.09
CA PRO A 77 -4.60 6.12 1.93
C PRO A 77 -5.20 4.72 1.75
N VAL A 78 -5.46 4.32 0.51
CA VAL A 78 -6.00 3.02 0.14
C VAL A 78 -5.21 2.47 -1.05
N LEU A 79 -4.67 1.27 -0.90
CA LEU A 79 -4.20 0.44 -2.00
C LEU A 79 -5.34 -0.50 -2.44
N LYS A 80 -5.78 -0.38 -3.68
CA LYS A 80 -6.71 -1.32 -4.32
C LYS A 80 -5.92 -2.32 -5.14
N ILE A 81 -5.99 -3.59 -4.76
CA ILE A 81 -5.35 -4.69 -5.50
C ILE A 81 -6.10 -4.95 -6.81
N SER A 82 -5.36 -5.12 -7.91
CA SER A 82 -5.90 -5.43 -9.23
C SER A 82 -6.65 -6.78 -9.23
N LYS A 83 -7.52 -7.00 -10.22
CA LYS A 83 -8.20 -8.28 -10.39
C LYS A 83 -7.19 -9.41 -10.63
N ASP A 84 -6.23 -9.17 -11.52
CA ASP A 84 -5.23 -10.16 -11.94
C ASP A 84 -4.33 -10.58 -10.77
N PHE A 85 -3.89 -9.63 -9.94
CA PHE A 85 -3.11 -9.94 -8.75
C PHE A 85 -3.93 -10.77 -7.75
N LYS A 86 -5.19 -10.38 -7.46
CA LYS A 86 -6.06 -11.19 -6.59
C LYS A 86 -6.24 -12.62 -7.11
N GLN A 87 -6.47 -12.77 -8.41
CA GLN A 87 -6.68 -14.06 -9.04
C GLN A 87 -5.43 -14.94 -8.92
N SER A 88 -4.26 -14.40 -9.28
CA SER A 88 -2.98 -15.13 -9.20
C SER A 88 -2.68 -15.64 -7.79
N VAL A 89 -2.96 -14.85 -6.75
CA VAL A 89 -2.79 -15.27 -5.34
C VAL A 89 -3.75 -16.40 -4.99
N ASN A 90 -5.04 -16.26 -5.33
CA ASN A 90 -6.05 -17.26 -5.00
C ASN A 90 -5.79 -18.59 -5.70
N GLU A 91 -5.42 -18.57 -6.98
CA GLU A 91 -5.10 -19.78 -7.75
C GLU A 91 -3.92 -20.55 -7.14
N THR A 92 -2.88 -19.83 -6.70
CA THR A 92 -1.67 -20.45 -6.15
C THR A 92 -1.90 -21.06 -4.76
N LEU A 93 -2.69 -20.41 -3.90
CA LEU A 93 -2.89 -20.84 -2.51
C LEU A 93 -4.11 -21.76 -2.29
N SER A 94 -4.96 -21.93 -3.30
CA SER A 94 -6.10 -22.86 -3.25
C SER A 94 -5.77 -24.27 -3.75
N LEU A 95 -4.51 -24.51 -4.14
CA LEU A 95 -3.93 -25.80 -4.49
C LEU A 95 -3.16 -26.37 -3.29
#